data_AF-A0A504YY32-F1
#
_entry.id   AF-A0A504YY32-F1
#
_cell.length_a   1.000
_cell.length_b   1.000
_cell.length_c   1.000
_cell.angle_alpha   90.00
_cell.angle_beta   90.00
_cell.angle_gamma   90.00
#
_symmetry.space_group_name_H-M   'P 1'
#
loop_
_entity.id
_entity.type
_entity.pdbx_description
1 polymer ?
#
loop_
_entity_poly.entity_id
_entity_poly.type
_entity_poly.pdbx_seq_one_letter_code
_entity_poly.pdbx_strand_id
1 'polypeptide(L)'
;MPSPKSKSPKGSPKKTPNSKKSPGSKNSPRKKGEEEELIENGMQTEPTTVCYFCERIFKDSAAIQAHIILMNHMPPFDDKQQQCRACKAIVLVKDVEQHKCAVLKAVFLRFVSGLSTLDFGPPYRCLFCRSQSFGSRVELAMHLLCYHRPNKQPGRCGMCVFNYEEPVPLPPPNVPPPPVNADEEQKKEHAKALKLALENQMCEPPANPAPGLDSLMFHSSTEHVPAYALWSRRNLLEDSNLRLPYACPMCGWVSKSNYAFHAHVLCCHGNPTEIQNDLKICAMCGFAAVSDPGLNQHVVMSHTEHIKKLGNLWIKRELMMNVTDLATTCAYCWETLRFDFQLQAHLLAAHTTSNPLRCGWCKVDFLSCDDPVLAFMIMQHHELNHARTLHEVALQKEYTYEQIKDPLPEVPDKETLIAARMSLAGIPADAGDGRGKKGKSGSPNKSPKSNSPKSSSKKSKK
;
A
#
# COMPACT_ATOMS: atom_id res chain seq x y z
N MET A 1 38.34 -50.11 -28.37
CA MET A 1 38.60 -51.55 -28.15
C MET A 1 39.43 -51.68 -26.88
N PRO A 2 39.18 -52.64 -25.96
CA PRO A 2 38.11 -53.62 -25.89
C PRO A 2 37.23 -53.54 -24.62
N SER A 3 35.98 -54.01 -24.76
CA SER A 3 35.02 -54.47 -23.72
C SER A 3 35.37 -55.93 -23.28
N PRO A 4 34.48 -56.84 -22.78
CA PRO A 4 33.12 -56.79 -22.17
C PRO A 4 32.86 -57.81 -21.01
N LYS A 5 31.56 -57.91 -20.60
CA LYS A 5 30.74 -59.07 -20.11
C LYS A 5 30.27 -58.96 -18.64
N SER A 6 29.00 -58.73 -18.25
CA SER A 6 27.63 -59.22 -18.59
C SER A 6 27.13 -60.34 -17.66
N LYS A 7 25.92 -60.17 -17.06
CA LYS A 7 24.83 -61.17 -16.94
C LYS A 7 23.60 -60.63 -16.16
N SER A 8 22.41 -60.74 -16.75
CA SER A 8 21.07 -60.71 -16.09
C SER A 8 20.58 -62.15 -15.82
N PRO A 9 19.49 -62.45 -15.07
CA PRO A 9 18.10 -62.32 -15.59
C PRO A 9 16.90 -62.17 -14.58
N LYS A 10 15.76 -61.69 -15.14
CA LYS A 10 14.29 -61.92 -14.94
C LYS A 10 13.68 -62.54 -13.64
N GLY A 11 12.52 -62.00 -13.21
CA GLY A 11 11.37 -62.76 -12.65
C GLY A 11 10.34 -61.97 -11.79
N SER A 12 9.07 -61.89 -12.22
CA SER A 12 7.86 -61.34 -11.54
C SER A 12 7.32 -62.26 -10.40
N PRO A 13 6.26 -61.97 -9.57
CA PRO A 13 4.88 -61.58 -9.98
C PRO A 13 3.99 -60.74 -9.00
N LYS A 14 2.78 -60.43 -9.49
CA LYS A 14 1.57 -59.77 -8.91
C LYS A 14 0.96 -60.43 -7.65
N LYS A 15 0.23 -59.65 -6.81
CA LYS A 15 -1.22 -59.80 -6.44
C LYS A 15 -1.66 -58.93 -5.22
N THR A 16 -2.76 -58.17 -5.38
CA THR A 16 -3.73 -57.72 -4.34
C THR A 16 -4.74 -58.88 -4.04
N PRO A 17 -5.84 -58.82 -3.22
CA PRO A 17 -6.55 -57.73 -2.50
C PRO A 17 -7.23 -58.07 -1.11
N ASN A 18 -7.99 -57.10 -0.53
CA ASN A 18 -9.21 -57.22 0.36
C ASN A 18 -9.07 -57.77 1.81
N SER A 19 -9.87 -57.45 2.86
CA SER A 19 -11.04 -56.57 3.11
C SER A 19 -11.53 -56.68 4.59
N LYS A 20 -12.37 -55.72 5.07
CA LYS A 20 -13.43 -55.80 6.14
C LYS A 20 -12.99 -55.85 7.63
N LYS A 21 -13.68 -55.34 8.66
CA LYS A 21 -14.98 -54.63 8.89
C LYS A 21 -15.03 -54.13 10.38
N SER A 22 -15.86 -53.11 10.66
CA SER A 22 -16.23 -52.49 11.97
C SER A 22 -17.00 -53.42 12.96
N PRO A 23 -17.30 -53.01 14.22
CA PRO A 23 -18.47 -52.14 14.58
C PRO A 23 -18.15 -51.14 15.74
N GLY A 24 -18.89 -50.09 16.14
CA GLY A 24 -20.28 -49.65 16.01
C GLY A 24 -20.88 -49.40 17.43
N SER A 25 -21.14 -48.15 17.86
CA SER A 25 -21.98 -47.85 19.06
C SER A 25 -22.44 -46.37 19.20
N LYS A 26 -23.73 -46.17 18.87
CA LYS A 26 -24.80 -45.38 19.53
C LYS A 26 -24.80 -43.82 19.56
N ASN A 27 -25.91 -43.30 18.99
CA ASN A 27 -26.47 -41.94 19.00
C ASN A 27 -26.89 -41.41 20.39
N SER A 28 -26.87 -40.07 20.56
CA SER A 28 -28.01 -39.23 21.04
C SER A 28 -27.67 -37.71 21.06
N PRO A 29 -28.67 -36.78 21.10
CA PRO A 29 -28.74 -35.60 20.20
C PRO A 29 -28.68 -34.19 20.87
N ARG A 30 -28.69 -33.14 20.03
CA ARG A 30 -28.82 -31.67 20.23
C ARG A 30 -27.48 -30.93 20.13
N LYS A 31 -27.32 -29.83 19.38
CA LYS A 31 -28.16 -28.62 19.22
C LYS A 31 -27.92 -28.01 17.82
N LYS A 32 -28.98 -27.51 17.16
CA LYS A 32 -28.87 -26.58 16.03
C LYS A 32 -28.19 -25.30 16.53
N GLY A 33 -26.98 -25.05 16.08
CA GLY A 33 -26.36 -23.72 16.06
C GLY A 33 -26.23 -23.34 14.59
N GLU A 34 -26.59 -22.11 14.28
CA GLU A 34 -26.45 -21.51 12.95
C GLU A 34 -24.99 -21.67 12.50
N GLU A 35 -24.77 -22.39 11.40
CA GLU A 35 -23.50 -22.36 10.69
C GLU A 35 -23.37 -20.93 10.14
N GLU A 36 -22.60 -20.10 10.84
CA GLU A 36 -21.93 -18.98 10.19
C GLU A 36 -21.11 -19.60 9.06
N GLU A 37 -21.59 -19.39 7.84
CA GLU A 37 -20.89 -19.74 6.62
C GLU A 37 -19.51 -19.10 6.71
N LEU A 38 -18.50 -19.92 7.02
CA LEU A 38 -17.10 -19.55 6.86
C LEU A 38 -16.94 -19.27 5.36
N ILE A 39 -17.08 -18.00 4.99
CA ILE A 39 -16.69 -17.53 3.67
C ILE A 39 -15.20 -17.83 3.60
N GLU A 40 -14.85 -18.92 2.90
CA GLU A 40 -13.51 -19.13 2.39
C GLU A 40 -13.20 -17.88 1.56
N ASN A 41 -12.48 -16.93 2.15
CA ASN A 41 -11.86 -15.85 1.40
C ASN A 41 -10.96 -16.55 0.38
N GLY A 42 -11.45 -16.61 -0.87
CA GLY A 42 -10.90 -17.44 -1.92
C GLY A 42 -9.40 -17.29 -1.97
N MET A 43 -8.71 -18.44 -1.94
CA MET A 43 -7.28 -18.52 -2.18
C MET A 43 -7.00 -17.79 -3.50
N GLN A 44 -6.43 -16.59 -3.41
CA GLN A 44 -5.98 -15.84 -4.56
C GLN A 44 -4.89 -16.68 -5.22
N THR A 45 -5.08 -17.07 -6.48
CA THR A 45 -4.00 -17.66 -7.27
C THR A 45 -2.84 -16.66 -7.30
N GLU A 46 -1.59 -17.14 -7.25
CA GLU A 46 -0.40 -16.27 -7.24
C GLU A 46 -0.54 -15.15 -8.28
N PRO A 47 -0.15 -13.89 -7.94
CA PRO A 47 -0.37 -12.74 -8.80
C PRO A 47 -0.01 -13.03 -10.26
N THR A 48 -0.95 -12.75 -11.17
CA THR A 48 -0.81 -13.24 -12.52
C THR A 48 0.23 -12.41 -13.28
N THR A 49 1.15 -13.07 -13.97
CA THR A 49 2.01 -12.42 -14.97
C THR A 49 1.28 -12.30 -16.31
N VAL A 50 -0.06 -12.21 -16.31
CA VAL A 50 -0.93 -12.17 -17.48
C VAL A 50 -1.38 -10.75 -17.76
N CYS A 51 -1.28 -10.29 -19.00
CA CYS A 51 -1.93 -9.05 -19.40
C CYS A 51 -3.43 -9.27 -19.61
N TYR A 52 -4.28 -8.53 -18.90
CA TYR A 52 -5.74 -8.67 -18.99
C TYR A 52 -6.35 -8.20 -20.34
N PHE A 53 -5.56 -7.54 -21.20
CA PHE A 53 -6.03 -7.08 -22.52
C PHE A 53 -5.70 -8.05 -23.65
N CYS A 54 -4.47 -8.57 -23.67
CA CYS A 54 -3.99 -9.44 -24.74
C CYS A 54 -3.82 -10.90 -24.31
N GLU A 55 -4.14 -11.21 -23.06
CA GLU A 55 -4.06 -12.56 -22.45
C GLU A 55 -2.67 -13.20 -22.50
N ARG A 56 -1.63 -12.43 -22.84
CA ARG A 56 -0.26 -12.92 -22.88
C ARG A 56 0.28 -13.11 -21.47
N ILE A 57 0.87 -14.27 -21.23
CA ILE A 57 1.67 -14.60 -20.04
C ILE A 57 3.10 -14.09 -20.25
N PHE A 58 3.65 -13.44 -19.22
CA PHE A 58 5.01 -12.93 -19.17
C PHE A 58 5.85 -13.72 -18.17
N LYS A 59 7.18 -13.65 -18.32
CA LYS A 59 8.10 -14.39 -17.45
C LYS A 59 8.06 -13.94 -15.98
N ASP A 60 7.83 -12.65 -15.72
CA ASP A 60 7.78 -12.07 -14.37
C ASP A 60 7.01 -10.74 -14.35
N SER A 61 6.76 -10.23 -13.14
CA SER A 61 6.04 -8.97 -12.91
C SER A 61 6.71 -7.77 -13.58
N ALA A 62 8.04 -7.74 -13.67
CA ALA A 62 8.77 -6.67 -14.33
C ALA A 62 8.53 -6.67 -15.86
N ALA A 63 8.47 -7.84 -16.48
CA ALA A 63 8.19 -7.98 -17.90
C ALA A 63 6.77 -7.51 -18.26
N ILE A 64 5.76 -7.88 -17.46
CA ILE A 64 4.39 -7.42 -17.71
C ILE A 64 4.22 -5.91 -17.48
N GLN A 65 4.80 -5.33 -16.42
CA GLN A 65 4.75 -3.87 -16.22
C GLN A 65 5.42 -3.13 -17.39
N ALA A 66 6.57 -3.63 -17.86
CA ALA A 66 7.25 -3.09 -19.03
C ALA A 66 6.36 -3.15 -20.29
N HIS A 67 5.69 -4.28 -20.49
CA HIS A 67 4.75 -4.48 -21.59
C HIS A 67 3.57 -3.50 -21.53
N ILE A 68 2.87 -3.38 -20.40
CA ILE A 68 1.67 -2.53 -20.28
C ILE A 68 1.99 -1.07 -20.62
N ILE A 69 3.12 -0.59 -20.13
CA ILE A 69 3.52 0.81 -20.30
C ILE A 69 4.04 1.07 -21.71
N LEU A 70 4.71 0.11 -22.34
CA LEU A 70 5.29 0.30 -23.66
C LEU A 70 4.40 -0.12 -24.81
N MET A 71 3.48 -1.06 -24.64
CA MET A 71 2.68 -1.60 -25.73
C MET A 71 1.27 -1.01 -25.73
N ASN A 72 0.91 -0.40 -26.86
CA ASN A 72 -0.41 0.15 -27.04
C ASN A 72 -1.42 -0.95 -27.38
N HIS A 73 -2.42 -1.10 -26.52
CA HIS A 73 -3.55 -2.02 -26.67
C HIS A 73 -4.78 -1.34 -27.28
N MET A 74 -4.72 -0.02 -27.52
CA MET A 74 -5.85 0.75 -28.01
C MET A 74 -5.93 0.71 -29.54
N PRO A 75 -7.13 0.85 -30.13
CA PRO A 75 -7.32 0.99 -31.57
C PRO A 75 -6.37 2.04 -32.18
N PRO A 76 -5.85 1.83 -33.41
CA PRO A 76 -6.30 0.88 -34.43
C PRO A 76 -5.66 -0.52 -34.35
N PHE A 77 -4.93 -0.83 -33.29
CA PHE A 77 -4.23 -2.11 -33.16
C PHE A 77 -5.19 -3.25 -32.76
N ASP A 78 -5.00 -4.43 -33.33
CA ASP A 78 -5.82 -5.62 -33.12
C ASP A 78 -5.26 -6.52 -32.01
N ASP A 79 -5.86 -7.69 -31.83
CA ASP A 79 -5.41 -8.73 -30.87
C ASP A 79 -4.05 -9.35 -31.23
N LYS A 80 -3.46 -9.01 -32.38
CA LYS A 80 -2.24 -9.64 -32.91
C LYS A 80 -1.07 -8.70 -33.03
N GLN A 81 -1.32 -7.41 -33.21
CA GLN A 81 -0.32 -6.37 -33.40
C GLN A 81 -0.45 -5.31 -32.31
N GLN A 82 0.67 -4.76 -31.87
CA GLN A 82 0.72 -3.68 -30.91
C GLN A 82 1.78 -2.69 -31.34
N GLN A 83 1.61 -1.42 -30.99
CA GLN A 83 2.64 -0.42 -31.23
C GLN A 83 3.43 -0.14 -29.97
N CYS A 84 4.76 -0.17 -30.09
CA CYS A 84 5.64 0.30 -29.03
C CYS A 84 5.56 1.83 -28.90
N ARG A 85 5.12 2.32 -27.74
CA ARG A 85 5.03 3.76 -27.43
C ARG A 85 6.38 4.47 -27.48
N ALA A 86 7.48 3.76 -27.22
CA ALA A 86 8.84 4.32 -27.21
C ALA A 86 9.44 4.45 -28.62
N CYS A 87 9.51 3.37 -29.40
CA CYS A 87 10.15 3.37 -30.72
C CYS A 87 9.17 3.45 -31.91
N LYS A 88 7.86 3.44 -31.64
CA LYS A 88 6.76 3.46 -32.62
C LYS A 88 6.67 2.24 -33.55
N ALA A 89 7.55 1.25 -33.39
CA ALA A 89 7.50 0.00 -34.15
C ALA A 89 6.22 -0.79 -33.85
N ILE A 90 5.67 -1.43 -34.89
CA ILE A 90 4.60 -2.42 -34.76
C ILE A 90 5.25 -3.76 -34.41
N VAL A 91 4.74 -4.39 -33.36
CA VAL A 91 5.27 -5.63 -32.78
C VAL A 91 4.12 -6.63 -32.66
N LEU A 92 4.35 -7.88 -33.03
CA LEU A 92 3.36 -8.92 -32.81
C LEU A 92 3.22 -9.22 -31.32
N VAL A 93 1.99 -9.48 -30.84
CA VAL A 93 1.73 -9.79 -29.43
C VAL A 93 2.61 -10.93 -28.93
N LYS A 94 2.93 -11.93 -29.76
CA LYS A 94 3.83 -13.04 -29.40
C LYS A 94 5.31 -12.65 -29.25
N ASP A 95 5.73 -11.51 -29.80
CA ASP A 95 7.14 -11.07 -29.85
C ASP A 95 7.43 -9.85 -28.92
N VAL A 96 6.42 -9.33 -28.22
CA VAL A 96 6.57 -8.12 -27.37
C VAL A 96 7.59 -8.25 -26.24
N GLU A 97 7.76 -9.43 -25.65
CA GLU A 97 8.72 -9.62 -24.55
C GLU A 97 10.17 -9.62 -25.05
N GLN A 98 10.37 -10.02 -26.31
CA GLN A 98 11.66 -10.01 -27.00
C GLN A 98 11.97 -8.64 -27.62
N HIS A 99 10.99 -7.75 -27.71
CA HIS A 99 11.17 -6.41 -28.25
C HIS A 99 12.16 -5.61 -27.41
N LYS A 100 13.18 -5.02 -28.06
CA LYS A 100 14.30 -4.33 -27.40
C LYS A 100 13.87 -3.33 -26.33
N CYS A 101 12.85 -2.50 -26.59
CA CYS A 101 12.37 -1.53 -25.61
C CYS A 101 11.76 -2.21 -24.37
N ALA A 102 11.00 -3.30 -24.56
CA ALA A 102 10.40 -4.05 -23.46
C ALA A 102 11.46 -4.76 -22.62
N VAL A 103 12.45 -5.38 -23.26
CA VAL A 103 13.59 -6.02 -22.57
C VAL A 103 14.35 -5.02 -21.71
N LEU A 104 14.78 -3.89 -22.28
CA LEU A 104 15.52 -2.86 -21.55
C LEU A 104 14.70 -2.30 -20.38
N LYS A 105 13.41 -2.08 -20.60
CA LYS A 105 12.53 -1.60 -19.54
C LYS A 105 12.39 -2.63 -18.42
N ALA A 106 12.14 -3.90 -18.75
CA ALA A 106 12.02 -4.97 -17.76
C ALA A 106 13.32 -5.17 -16.96
N VAL A 107 14.49 -5.07 -17.60
CA VAL A 107 15.80 -5.11 -16.91
C VAL A 107 15.91 -3.97 -15.88
N PHE A 108 15.54 -2.75 -16.27
CA PHE A 108 15.52 -1.62 -15.34
C PHE A 108 14.56 -1.86 -14.17
N LEU A 109 13.34 -2.35 -14.43
CA LEU A 109 12.36 -2.62 -13.36
C LEU A 109 12.85 -3.69 -12.38
N ARG A 110 13.49 -4.77 -12.88
CA ARG A 110 14.12 -5.79 -12.02
C ARG A 110 15.26 -5.24 -11.19
N PHE A 111 16.07 -4.34 -11.76
CA PHE A 111 17.16 -3.71 -11.04
C PHE A 111 16.64 -2.86 -9.88
N VAL A 112 15.63 -2.01 -10.11
CA VAL A 112 15.14 -1.11 -9.05
C VAL A 112 14.36 -1.83 -7.95
N SER A 113 13.78 -3.00 -8.23
CA SER A 113 13.06 -3.83 -7.26
C SER A 113 13.88 -4.96 -6.64
N GLY A 114 15.16 -5.10 -7.03
CA GLY A 114 16.02 -6.17 -6.58
C GLY A 114 16.49 -6.00 -5.13
N LEU A 115 16.88 -7.11 -4.50
CA LEU A 115 17.41 -7.13 -3.14
C LEU A 115 18.52 -6.09 -2.94
N SER A 116 19.50 -6.03 -3.85
CA SER A 116 20.65 -5.11 -3.76
C SER A 116 20.28 -3.62 -3.77
N THR A 117 19.11 -3.30 -4.33
CA THR A 117 18.59 -1.92 -4.37
C THR A 117 17.70 -1.65 -3.16
N LEU A 118 17.11 -2.69 -2.57
CA LEU A 118 16.19 -2.64 -1.44
C LEU A 118 16.77 -3.26 -0.16
N ASP A 119 18.10 -3.29 -0.02
CA ASP A 119 18.87 -3.93 1.06
C ASP A 119 18.42 -3.52 2.48
N PHE A 120 17.65 -2.43 2.59
CA PHE A 120 17.20 -1.84 3.85
C PHE A 120 15.68 -1.68 3.92
N GLY A 121 14.95 -2.51 3.18
CA GLY A 121 13.50 -2.62 3.19
C GLY A 121 12.80 -1.78 2.11
N PRO A 122 11.56 -2.14 1.74
CA PRO A 122 10.74 -1.40 0.79
C PRO A 122 10.58 0.09 1.13
N PRO A 123 10.48 0.98 0.13
CA PRO A 123 10.47 2.43 0.35
C PRO A 123 9.15 2.99 0.87
N TYR A 124 8.18 2.13 1.18
CA TYR A 124 6.83 2.49 1.66
C TYR A 124 6.55 1.90 3.05
N ARG A 125 7.59 1.57 3.83
CA ARG A 125 7.46 1.06 5.20
C ARG A 125 8.05 2.03 6.22
N CYS A 126 7.27 2.38 7.25
CA CYS A 126 7.72 3.25 8.33
C CYS A 126 8.55 2.49 9.38
N LEU A 127 9.76 2.95 9.63
CA LEU A 127 10.68 2.32 10.58
C LEU A 127 10.43 2.71 12.03
N PHE A 128 9.67 3.78 12.28
CA PHE A 128 9.26 4.19 13.63
C PHE A 128 7.99 3.46 14.09
N CYS A 129 7.12 3.05 13.15
CA CYS A 129 5.89 2.31 13.42
C CYS A 129 6.04 0.81 13.13
N ARG A 130 7.10 0.17 13.64
CA ARG A 130 7.30 -1.29 13.52
C ARG A 130 7.12 -1.81 12.08
N SER A 131 7.73 -1.13 11.10
CA SER A 131 7.67 -1.52 9.68
C SER A 131 6.25 -1.48 9.08
N GLN A 132 5.34 -0.68 9.63
CA GLN A 132 3.99 -0.46 9.08
C GLN A 132 4.09 -0.07 7.60
N SER A 133 3.31 -0.76 6.77
CA SER A 133 3.23 -0.52 5.32
C SER A 133 2.27 0.62 5.00
N PHE A 134 2.65 1.43 4.02
CA PHE A 134 1.83 2.47 3.42
C PHE A 134 1.61 2.15 1.94
N GLY A 135 0.56 2.72 1.36
CA GLY A 135 0.22 2.54 -0.05
C GLY A 135 1.19 3.21 -1.01
N SER A 136 2.04 4.15 -0.55
CA SER A 136 3.09 4.73 -1.39
C SER A 136 4.20 5.39 -0.58
N ARG A 137 5.28 5.80 -1.27
CA ARG A 137 6.32 6.65 -0.67
C ARG A 137 5.82 8.04 -0.30
N VAL A 138 4.84 8.56 -1.04
CA VAL A 138 4.19 9.83 -0.72
C VAL A 138 3.45 9.70 0.60
N GLU A 139 2.68 8.63 0.74
CA GLU A 139 1.93 8.35 1.96
C GLU A 139 2.87 8.13 3.15
N LEU A 140 3.98 7.40 2.97
CA LEU A 140 5.02 7.28 3.99
C LEU A 140 5.61 8.64 4.36
N ALA A 141 5.98 9.48 3.37
CA ALA A 141 6.57 10.79 3.65
C ALA A 141 5.59 11.69 4.43
N MET A 142 4.31 11.69 4.05
CA MET A 142 3.28 12.42 4.79
C MET A 142 3.08 11.85 6.19
N HIS A 143 3.06 10.53 6.34
CA HIS A 143 3.01 9.90 7.66
C HIS A 143 4.19 10.34 8.54
N LEU A 144 5.43 10.35 8.02
CA LEU A 144 6.60 10.81 8.77
C LEU A 144 6.44 12.26 9.23
N LEU A 145 5.92 13.15 8.37
CA LEU A 145 5.71 14.55 8.71
C LEU A 145 4.47 14.81 9.59
N CYS A 146 3.45 13.96 9.54
CA CYS A 146 2.26 14.07 10.40
C CYS A 146 2.50 13.48 11.80
N TYR A 147 3.24 12.38 11.88
CA TYR A 147 3.43 11.59 13.12
C TYR A 147 4.77 11.85 13.78
N HIS A 148 5.84 11.78 13.01
CA HIS A 148 7.22 11.69 13.51
C HIS A 148 8.01 12.99 13.33
N ARG A 149 7.34 14.09 12.96
CA ARG A 149 7.97 15.40 12.78
C ARG A 149 8.75 15.79 14.03
N PRO A 150 9.99 16.28 13.89
CA PRO A 150 10.75 16.79 15.02
C PRO A 150 10.01 17.95 15.70
N ASN A 151 10.06 17.99 17.03
CA ASN A 151 9.42 19.05 17.84
C ASN A 151 7.90 19.18 17.65
N LYS A 152 7.23 18.13 17.17
CA LYS A 152 5.77 18.10 17.07
C LYS A 152 5.14 18.27 18.45
N GLN A 153 4.08 19.08 18.52
CA GLN A 153 3.25 19.15 19.72
C GLN A 153 2.50 17.82 19.91
N PRO A 154 2.51 17.24 21.13
CA PRO A 154 1.72 16.05 21.42
C PRO A 154 0.24 16.24 21.09
N GLY A 155 -0.40 15.19 20.57
CA GLY A 155 -1.82 15.21 20.18
C GLY A 155 -2.17 16.12 19.00
N ARG A 156 -1.19 16.58 18.22
CA ARG A 156 -1.41 17.44 17.05
C ARG A 156 -0.79 16.88 15.77
N CYS A 157 -1.43 17.08 14.63
CA CYS A 157 -0.86 16.77 13.32
C CYS A 157 0.43 17.57 13.13
N GLY A 158 1.48 16.90 12.67
CA GLY A 158 2.77 17.53 12.45
C GLY A 158 2.74 18.56 11.32
N MET A 159 1.79 18.49 10.38
CA MET A 159 1.75 19.41 9.23
C MET A 159 0.73 20.55 9.39
N CYS A 160 -0.23 20.46 10.32
CA CYS A 160 -1.32 21.43 10.41
C CYS A 160 -1.85 21.64 11.85
N VAL A 161 -3.05 22.22 11.98
CA VAL A 161 -3.71 22.53 13.27
C VAL A 161 -4.62 21.41 13.79
N PHE A 162 -4.75 20.31 13.04
CA PHE A 162 -5.60 19.17 13.43
C PHE A 162 -5.11 18.51 14.72
N ASN A 163 -6.04 18.13 15.62
CA ASN A 163 -5.74 17.50 16.90
C ASN A 163 -6.35 16.10 16.99
N TYR A 164 -5.70 15.21 17.74
CA TYR A 164 -6.11 13.83 17.96
C TYR A 164 -5.73 13.35 19.37
N GLU A 165 -6.33 12.25 19.81
CA GLU A 165 -5.99 11.61 21.09
C GLU A 165 -4.72 10.77 20.95
N GLU A 166 -3.61 11.22 21.53
CA GLU A 166 -2.35 10.49 21.47
C GLU A 166 -2.31 9.36 22.51
N PRO A 167 -1.91 8.14 22.12
CA PRO A 167 -1.81 7.03 23.07
C PRO A 167 -0.80 7.31 24.17
N VAL A 168 -1.10 6.81 25.36
CA VAL A 168 -0.18 6.88 26.50
C VAL A 168 1.09 6.09 26.16
N PRO A 169 2.29 6.66 26.39
CA PRO A 169 3.54 5.94 26.19
C PRO A 169 3.58 4.63 26.98
N LEU A 170 4.16 3.59 26.39
CA LEU A 170 4.36 2.33 27.09
C LEU A 170 5.25 2.54 28.33
N PRO A 171 4.93 1.89 29.47
CA PRO A 171 5.78 1.95 30.64
C PRO A 171 7.13 1.27 30.32
N PRO A 172 8.22 1.67 30.99
CA PRO A 172 9.52 1.03 30.82
C PRO A 172 9.44 -0.48 31.15
N PRO A 173 10.25 -1.33 30.48
CA PRO A 173 10.24 -2.76 30.73
C PRO A 173 10.55 -3.08 32.18
N ASN A 174 9.84 -4.06 32.74
CA ASN A 174 10.04 -4.52 34.12
C ASN A 174 11.28 -5.42 34.19
N VAL A 175 12.46 -4.81 34.20
CA VAL A 175 13.74 -5.49 34.45
C VAL A 175 14.17 -5.19 35.89
N PRO A 176 14.42 -6.22 36.73
CA PRO A 176 14.85 -6.02 38.11
C PRO A 176 16.13 -5.18 38.16
N PRO A 177 16.20 -4.17 39.06
CA PRO A 177 17.39 -3.34 39.19
C PRO A 177 18.60 -4.20 39.61
N PRO A 178 19.83 -3.83 39.19
CA PRO A 178 21.01 -4.57 39.57
C PRO A 178 21.22 -4.52 41.10
N PRO A 179 21.87 -5.54 41.70
CA PRO A 179 22.23 -5.53 43.11
C PRO A 179 23.01 -4.26 43.49
N VAL A 180 22.83 -3.77 44.73
CA VAL A 180 23.48 -2.54 45.21
C VAL A 180 25.02 -2.61 45.13
N ASN A 181 25.59 -3.82 45.24
CA ASN A 181 27.02 -4.09 45.14
C ASN A 181 27.41 -4.69 43.78
N ALA A 182 26.66 -4.40 42.71
CA ALA A 182 26.90 -5.01 41.41
C ALA A 182 28.29 -4.64 40.86
N ASP A 183 29.03 -5.66 40.44
CA ASP A 183 30.28 -5.46 39.70
C ASP A 183 30.01 -4.92 38.28
N GLU A 184 31.06 -4.51 37.58
CA GLU A 184 30.95 -3.93 36.23
C GLU A 184 30.38 -4.92 35.20
N GLU A 185 30.56 -6.23 35.42
CA GLU A 185 30.02 -7.26 34.53
C GLU A 185 28.51 -7.40 34.72
N GLN A 186 28.04 -7.41 35.96
CA GLN A 186 26.63 -7.44 36.34
C GLN A 186 25.89 -6.18 35.86
N LYS A 187 26.51 -5.00 35.93
CA LYS A 187 25.93 -3.76 35.35
C LYS A 187 25.80 -3.86 33.83
N LYS A 188 26.82 -4.42 33.15
CA LYS A 188 26.80 -4.61 31.70
C LYS A 188 25.75 -5.65 31.28
N GLU A 189 25.58 -6.71 32.05
CA GLU A 189 24.55 -7.73 31.80
C GLU A 189 23.14 -7.18 32.03
N HIS A 190 22.93 -6.41 33.11
CA HIS A 190 21.68 -5.69 33.34
C HIS A 190 21.37 -4.72 32.19
N ALA A 191 22.34 -3.94 31.72
CA ALA A 191 22.16 -3.04 30.58
C ALA A 191 21.79 -3.80 29.29
N LYS A 192 22.39 -4.97 29.04
CA LYS A 192 22.01 -5.86 27.93
C LYS A 192 20.59 -6.39 28.08
N ALA A 193 20.21 -6.84 29.29
CA ALA A 193 18.88 -7.34 29.59
C ALA A 193 17.81 -6.26 29.41
N LEU A 194 18.06 -5.04 29.91
CA LEU A 194 17.20 -3.88 29.71
C LEU A 194 17.05 -3.53 28.24
N LYS A 195 18.16 -3.49 27.49
CA LYS A 195 18.14 -3.24 26.05
C LYS A 195 17.32 -4.30 25.31
N LEU A 196 17.52 -5.58 25.61
CA LEU A 196 16.77 -6.68 25.00
C LEU A 196 15.28 -6.61 25.34
N ALA A 197 14.94 -6.27 26.59
CA ALA A 197 13.56 -6.11 27.03
C ALA A 197 12.88 -4.93 26.32
N LEU A 198 13.57 -3.80 26.15
CA LEU A 198 13.10 -2.67 25.33
C LEU A 198 12.88 -3.09 23.88
N GLU A 199 13.86 -3.75 23.25
CA GLU A 199 13.73 -4.24 21.87
C GLU A 199 12.55 -5.21 21.72
N ASN A 200 12.32 -6.11 22.69
CA ASN A 200 11.16 -7.01 22.70
C ASN A 200 9.85 -6.24 22.81
N GLN A 201 9.74 -5.31 23.76
CA GLN A 201 8.56 -4.48 23.96
C GLN A 201 8.21 -3.66 22.70
N MET A 202 9.22 -3.15 21.99
CA MET A 202 9.03 -2.44 20.71
C MET A 202 8.54 -3.36 19.57
N CYS A 203 8.82 -4.67 19.65
CA CYS A 203 8.37 -5.65 18.67
C CYS A 203 6.97 -6.18 18.94
N GLU A 204 6.44 -5.98 20.15
CA GLU A 204 5.10 -6.44 20.50
C GLU A 204 4.03 -5.56 19.82
N PRO A 205 2.94 -6.15 19.31
CA PRO A 205 1.83 -5.37 18.81
C PRO A 205 1.21 -4.53 19.93
N PRO A 206 0.69 -3.33 19.61
CA PRO A 206 -0.01 -2.53 20.60
C PRO A 206 -1.17 -3.33 21.19
N ALA A 207 -1.23 -3.38 22.53
CA ALA A 207 -2.20 -4.19 23.26
C ALA A 207 -3.65 -3.73 23.07
N ASN A 208 -3.84 -2.44 22.76
CA ASN A 208 -5.16 -1.83 22.58
C ASN A 208 -5.22 -1.01 21.28
N PRO A 209 -6.40 -0.93 20.63
CA PRO A 209 -6.64 -0.01 19.53
C PRO A 209 -6.36 1.43 19.95
N ALA A 210 -5.79 2.22 19.05
CA ALA A 210 -5.44 3.62 19.26
C ALA A 210 -6.29 4.52 18.35
N PRO A 211 -7.58 4.74 18.66
CA PRO A 211 -8.52 5.42 17.76
C PRO A 211 -8.08 6.84 17.38
N GLY A 212 -7.34 7.54 18.25
CA GLY A 212 -6.77 8.84 17.89
C GLY A 212 -5.65 8.75 16.86
N LEU A 213 -4.84 7.68 16.84
CA LEU A 213 -3.88 7.45 15.76
C LEU A 213 -4.58 7.12 14.44
N ASP A 214 -5.69 6.39 14.48
CA ASP A 214 -6.51 6.12 13.29
C ASP A 214 -7.13 7.41 12.75
N SER A 215 -7.57 8.31 13.64
CA SER A 215 -8.07 9.65 13.27
C SER A 215 -7.01 10.50 12.58
N LEU A 216 -5.77 10.51 13.08
CA LEU A 216 -4.67 11.20 12.41
C LEU A 216 -4.32 10.55 11.05
N MET A 217 -4.48 9.24 10.92
CA MET A 217 -4.15 8.50 9.69
C MET A 217 -5.14 8.88 8.61
N PHE A 218 -6.43 8.90 8.99
CA PHE A 218 -7.52 9.37 8.16
C PHE A 218 -7.31 10.83 7.74
N HIS A 219 -7.02 11.73 8.68
CA HIS A 219 -6.74 13.13 8.37
C HIS A 219 -5.57 13.28 7.38
N SER A 220 -4.48 12.55 7.60
CA SER A 220 -3.32 12.58 6.70
C SER A 220 -3.68 12.09 5.29
N SER A 221 -4.46 11.02 5.17
CA SER A 221 -4.81 10.42 3.88
C SER A 221 -5.81 11.25 3.06
N THR A 222 -6.61 12.10 3.69
CA THR A 222 -7.61 12.94 3.03
C THR A 222 -7.15 14.38 2.80
N GLU A 223 -6.36 14.95 3.70
CA GLU A 223 -5.97 16.37 3.66
C GLU A 223 -4.56 16.62 3.11
N HIS A 224 -3.65 15.65 3.24
CA HIS A 224 -2.24 15.84 2.86
C HIS A 224 -1.84 14.98 1.67
N VAL A 225 -2.14 13.67 1.72
CA VAL A 225 -1.71 12.72 0.69
C VAL A 225 -2.16 13.10 -0.74
N PRO A 226 -3.41 13.53 -1.02
CA PRO A 226 -3.84 13.82 -2.38
C PRO A 226 -3.00 14.92 -3.06
N ALA A 227 -2.72 16.01 -2.35
CA ALA A 227 -1.92 17.12 -2.87
C ALA A 227 -0.49 16.69 -3.20
N TYR A 228 0.17 15.96 -2.29
CA TYR A 228 1.53 15.50 -2.52
C TYR A 228 1.63 14.33 -3.50
N ALA A 229 0.56 13.54 -3.66
CA ALA A 229 0.49 12.49 -4.66
C ALA A 229 0.38 13.11 -6.07
N LEU A 230 -0.45 14.14 -6.23
CA LEU A 230 -0.50 14.93 -7.46
C LEU A 230 0.86 15.56 -7.78
N TRP A 231 1.49 16.21 -6.79
CA TRP A 231 2.82 16.80 -6.92
C TRP A 231 3.87 15.77 -7.39
N SER A 232 3.94 14.62 -6.70
CA SER A 232 4.85 13.52 -7.04
C SER A 232 4.61 13.01 -8.46
N ARG A 233 3.34 12.82 -8.84
CA ARG A 233 2.96 12.32 -10.17
C ARG A 233 3.33 13.31 -11.28
N ARG A 234 3.21 14.61 -11.04
CA ARG A 234 3.69 15.65 -11.97
C ARG A 234 5.20 15.56 -12.15
N ASN A 235 5.95 15.52 -11.05
CA ASN A 235 7.41 15.51 -11.12
C ASN A 235 7.96 14.23 -11.75
N LEU A 236 7.29 13.08 -11.60
CA LEU A 236 7.66 11.81 -12.24
C LEU A 236 7.64 11.86 -13.79
N LEU A 237 6.95 12.84 -14.37
CA LEU A 237 6.94 13.07 -15.82
C LEU A 237 8.22 13.77 -16.30
N GLU A 238 8.82 14.59 -15.44
CA GLU A 238 9.97 15.45 -15.77
C GLU A 238 11.29 14.86 -15.26
N ASP A 239 11.29 14.21 -14.09
CA ASP A 239 12.49 13.65 -13.47
C ASP A 239 12.42 12.12 -13.38
N SER A 240 13.25 11.45 -14.19
CA SER A 240 13.37 9.99 -14.16
C SER A 240 13.99 9.43 -12.88
N ASN A 241 14.75 10.23 -12.13
CA ASN A 241 15.36 9.80 -10.87
C ASN A 241 14.32 9.53 -9.78
N LEU A 242 13.15 10.18 -9.86
CA LEU A 242 12.03 9.92 -8.95
C LEU A 242 11.48 8.50 -9.04
N ARG A 243 11.83 7.74 -10.09
CA ARG A 243 11.49 6.31 -10.24
C ARG A 243 12.35 5.39 -9.37
N LEU A 244 13.45 5.90 -8.79
CA LEU A 244 14.25 5.15 -7.85
C LEU A 244 13.50 4.98 -6.52
N PRO A 245 13.65 3.84 -5.83
CA PRO A 245 12.84 3.50 -4.65
C PRO A 245 12.96 4.54 -3.55
N TYR A 246 14.15 5.05 -3.27
CA TYR A 246 14.36 5.97 -2.16
C TYR A 246 14.53 7.43 -2.61
N ALA A 247 13.84 7.82 -3.68
CA ALA A 247 13.75 9.21 -4.08
C ALA A 247 12.69 9.96 -3.26
N CYS A 248 12.99 11.18 -2.82
CA CYS A 248 12.07 12.04 -2.08
C CYS A 248 10.99 12.59 -3.02
N PRO A 249 9.70 12.35 -2.77
CA PRO A 249 8.63 12.87 -3.63
C PRO A 249 8.49 14.40 -3.58
N MET A 250 9.04 15.06 -2.57
CA MET A 250 8.93 16.52 -2.39
C MET A 250 10.02 17.28 -3.14
N CYS A 251 11.27 16.80 -3.10
CA CYS A 251 12.43 17.53 -3.64
C CYS A 251 13.30 16.74 -4.63
N GLY A 252 12.97 15.49 -4.95
CA GLY A 252 13.75 14.68 -5.90
C GLY A 252 15.05 14.08 -5.37
N TRP A 253 15.44 14.37 -4.12
CA TRP A 253 16.66 13.82 -3.55
C TRP A 253 16.63 12.29 -3.51
N VAL A 254 17.68 11.66 -4.06
CA VAL A 254 17.80 10.20 -4.16
C VAL A 254 18.75 9.68 -3.09
N SER A 255 18.32 8.64 -2.38
CA SER A 255 19.17 7.88 -1.49
C SER A 255 19.26 6.40 -1.89
N LYS A 256 20.11 5.67 -1.17
CA LYS A 256 20.31 4.22 -1.38
C LYS A 256 19.65 3.36 -0.31
N SER A 257 18.94 3.96 0.65
CA SER A 257 18.36 3.20 1.76
C SER A 257 17.10 3.86 2.32
N ASN A 258 16.22 3.02 2.87
CA ASN A 258 15.04 3.50 3.58
C ASN A 258 15.41 4.38 4.79
N TYR A 259 16.58 4.14 5.42
CA TYR A 259 17.07 4.90 6.58
C TYR A 259 17.39 6.35 6.21
N ALA A 260 18.13 6.51 5.12
CA ALA A 260 18.51 7.82 4.61
C ALA A 260 17.28 8.59 4.12
N PHE A 261 16.32 7.91 3.47
CA PHE A 261 15.03 8.48 3.10
C PHE A 261 14.26 9.03 4.31
N HIS A 262 14.09 8.23 5.38
CA HIS A 262 13.40 8.67 6.59
C HIS A 262 14.09 9.88 7.23
N ALA A 263 15.40 9.80 7.42
CA ALA A 263 16.19 10.88 8.00
C ALA A 263 16.06 12.17 7.17
N HIS A 264 16.13 12.07 5.83
CA HIS A 264 15.97 13.20 4.93
C HIS A 264 14.59 13.83 5.03
N VAL A 265 13.51 13.03 5.01
CA VAL A 265 12.15 13.56 5.13
C VAL A 265 12.01 14.35 6.44
N LEU A 266 12.44 13.78 7.56
CA LEU A 266 12.31 14.43 8.87
C LEU A 266 13.24 15.64 9.05
N CYS A 267 14.46 15.60 8.50
CA CYS A 267 15.43 16.69 8.67
C CYS A 267 15.20 17.86 7.73
N CYS A 268 14.88 17.57 6.46
CA CYS A 268 14.84 18.59 5.40
C CYS A 268 13.44 19.14 5.17
N HIS A 269 12.39 18.38 5.51
CA HIS A 269 10.99 18.78 5.32
C HIS A 269 10.22 18.87 6.64
N GLY A 270 10.90 18.62 7.77
CA GLY A 270 10.31 18.65 9.09
C GLY A 270 10.28 20.03 9.76
N ASN A 271 10.85 21.09 9.19
CA ASN A 271 10.87 22.39 9.87
C ASN A 271 9.49 23.04 9.90
N PRO A 272 9.08 23.69 11.02
CA PRO A 272 7.79 24.36 11.18
C PRO A 272 7.51 25.44 10.14
N THR A 273 8.55 26.06 9.57
CA THR A 273 8.44 27.17 8.64
C THR A 273 9.20 26.89 7.34
N GLU A 274 8.68 27.39 6.23
CA GLU A 274 9.34 27.32 4.92
C GLU A 274 10.69 28.04 4.94
N ILE A 275 10.78 29.17 5.63
CA ILE A 275 12.02 29.94 5.81
C ILE A 275 13.17 29.06 6.34
N GLN A 276 12.89 28.18 7.31
CA GLN A 276 13.93 27.28 7.83
C GLN A 276 14.35 26.21 6.82
N ASN A 277 13.42 25.73 5.99
CA ASN A 277 13.75 24.82 4.90
C ASN A 277 14.60 25.53 3.83
N ASP A 278 14.28 26.78 3.50
CA ASP A 278 15.03 27.59 2.54
C ASP A 278 16.45 27.90 3.03
N LEU A 279 16.59 28.18 4.31
CA LEU A 279 17.87 28.38 5.00
C LEU A 279 18.63 27.06 5.27
N LYS A 280 18.13 25.92 4.78
CA LYS A 280 18.75 24.60 4.89
C LYS A 280 19.10 24.24 6.33
N ILE A 281 18.19 24.55 7.24
CA ILE A 281 18.31 24.23 8.66
C ILE A 281 17.78 22.81 8.88
N CYS A 282 18.55 21.95 9.55
CA CYS A 282 18.12 20.62 9.93
C CYS A 282 17.03 20.71 11.01
N ALA A 283 15.84 20.19 10.73
CA ALA A 283 14.73 20.19 11.69
C ALA A 283 14.98 19.37 12.95
N MET A 284 15.91 18.39 12.91
CA MET A 284 16.20 17.52 14.05
C MET A 284 17.22 18.11 15.04
N CYS A 285 18.19 18.90 14.57
CA CYS A 285 19.25 19.43 15.45
C CYS A 285 19.59 20.91 15.26
N GLY A 286 18.93 21.61 14.34
CA GLY A 286 19.16 23.03 14.07
C GLY A 286 20.45 23.36 13.30
N PHE A 287 21.19 22.35 12.82
CA PHE A 287 22.38 22.60 11.99
C PHE A 287 22.01 23.34 10.71
N ALA A 288 22.65 24.48 10.45
CA ALA A 288 22.45 25.26 9.23
C ALA A 288 23.52 24.89 8.20
N ALA A 289 23.08 24.39 7.04
CA ALA A 289 23.97 24.13 5.92
C ALA A 289 23.99 25.30 4.93
N VAL A 290 25.07 25.43 4.18
CA VAL A 290 25.18 26.45 3.11
C VAL A 290 24.54 26.01 1.79
N SER A 291 24.15 24.74 1.66
CA SER A 291 23.58 24.17 0.42
C SER A 291 22.79 22.89 0.68
N ASP A 292 21.92 22.50 -0.26
CA ASP A 292 21.17 21.23 -0.20
C ASP A 292 22.09 20.00 -0.13
N PRO A 293 23.19 19.87 -0.91
CA PRO A 293 24.12 18.76 -0.75
C PRO A 293 24.77 18.73 0.64
N GLY A 294 25.12 19.89 1.19
CA GLY A 294 25.68 20.00 2.54
C GLY A 294 24.69 19.54 3.62
N LEU A 295 23.42 19.93 3.52
CA LEU A 295 22.37 19.47 4.42
C LEU A 295 22.16 17.96 4.29
N ASN A 296 22.05 17.44 3.06
CA ASN A 296 21.87 16.01 2.84
C ASN A 296 23.05 15.18 3.37
N GLN A 297 24.29 15.66 3.22
CA GLN A 297 25.47 15.03 3.80
C GLN A 297 25.41 15.02 5.33
N HIS A 298 25.05 16.15 5.94
CA HIS A 298 24.82 16.23 7.39
C HIS A 298 23.78 15.20 7.85
N VAL A 299 22.65 15.11 7.15
CA VAL A 299 21.58 14.14 7.47
C VAL A 299 22.11 12.70 7.43
N VAL A 300 22.83 12.33 6.36
CA VAL A 300 23.39 10.99 6.21
C VAL A 300 24.41 10.68 7.30
N MET A 301 25.22 11.64 7.71
CA MET A 301 26.29 11.42 8.69
C MET A 301 25.79 11.45 10.15
N SER A 302 24.81 12.28 10.46
CA SER A 302 24.41 12.57 11.84
C SER A 302 23.12 11.85 12.26
N HIS A 303 22.25 11.50 11.32
CA HIS A 303 20.85 11.16 11.65
C HIS A 303 20.38 9.78 11.19
N THR A 304 21.16 9.07 10.37
CA THR A 304 20.73 7.75 9.86
C THR A 304 21.01 6.60 10.81
N GLU A 305 21.98 6.72 11.71
CA GLU A 305 22.47 5.58 12.50
C GLU A 305 21.41 5.03 13.47
N HIS A 306 20.64 5.90 14.12
CA HIS A 306 19.55 5.46 15.00
C HIS A 306 18.45 4.73 14.21
N ILE A 307 18.07 5.26 13.05
CA ILE A 307 17.06 4.68 12.17
C ILE A 307 17.53 3.34 11.59
N LYS A 308 18.82 3.24 11.25
CA LYS A 308 19.47 2.00 10.81
C LYS A 308 19.38 0.91 11.86
N LYS A 309 19.59 1.23 13.15
CA LYS A 309 19.43 0.26 14.24
C LYS A 309 18.00 -0.27 14.32
N LEU A 310 16.99 0.58 14.16
CA LEU A 310 15.57 0.16 14.10
C LEU A 310 15.30 -0.75 12.90
N GLY A 311 15.74 -0.35 11.70
CA GLY A 311 15.55 -1.17 10.50
C GLY A 311 16.20 -2.54 10.59
N ASN A 312 17.43 -2.61 11.12
CA ASN A 312 18.11 -3.88 11.36
C ASN A 312 17.38 -4.76 12.39
N LEU A 313 16.77 -4.16 13.42
CA LEU A 313 15.93 -4.89 14.37
C LEU A 313 14.72 -5.50 13.67
N TRP A 314 14.03 -4.73 12.82
CA TRP A 314 12.86 -5.23 12.07
C TRP A 314 13.19 -6.35 11.10
N ILE A 315 14.33 -6.26 10.40
CA ILE A 315 14.81 -7.34 9.54
C ILE A 315 15.14 -8.60 10.37
N LYS A 316 15.90 -8.43 11.48
CA LYS A 316 16.27 -9.55 12.37
C LYS A 316 15.07 -10.25 12.99
N ARG A 317 13.95 -9.54 13.16
CA ARG A 317 12.69 -10.05 13.74
C ARG A 317 11.68 -10.46 12.68
N GLU A 318 12.07 -10.49 11.40
CA GLU A 318 11.22 -10.87 10.27
C GLU A 318 9.95 -9.99 10.14
N LEU A 319 9.98 -8.78 10.70
CA LEU A 319 8.91 -7.78 10.60
C LEU A 319 9.05 -6.91 9.33
N MET A 320 10.18 -7.03 8.64
CA MET A 320 10.46 -6.36 7.37
C MET A 320 11.28 -7.30 6.49
N MET A 321 10.88 -7.44 5.23
CA MET A 321 11.67 -8.11 4.19
C MET A 321 12.37 -7.06 3.34
N ASN A 322 13.51 -7.41 2.72
CA ASN A 322 14.26 -6.54 1.81
C ASN A 322 13.82 -6.71 0.34
N VAL A 323 12.54 -6.97 0.13
CA VAL A 323 11.98 -7.30 -1.17
C VAL A 323 10.62 -6.61 -1.32
N THR A 324 10.32 -6.18 -2.54
CA THR A 324 9.00 -5.67 -2.91
C THR A 324 8.35 -6.64 -3.89
N ASP A 325 7.04 -6.88 -3.73
CA ASP A 325 6.26 -7.61 -4.71
C ASP A 325 5.89 -6.68 -5.87
N LEU A 326 6.55 -6.88 -7.03
CA LEU A 326 6.25 -6.15 -8.25
C LEU A 326 4.94 -6.58 -8.93
N ALA A 327 4.27 -7.64 -8.47
CA ALA A 327 2.97 -7.98 -9.01
C ALA A 327 1.87 -7.04 -8.52
N THR A 328 2.09 -6.39 -7.38
CA THR A 328 1.16 -5.45 -6.73
C THR A 328 1.72 -4.04 -6.56
N THR A 329 3.03 -3.85 -6.75
CA THR A 329 3.68 -2.52 -6.61
C THR A 329 4.10 -1.93 -7.95
N CYS A 330 3.69 -0.69 -8.22
CA CYS A 330 4.11 0.06 -9.39
C CYS A 330 5.57 0.47 -9.30
N ALA A 331 6.41 -0.01 -10.23
CA ALA A 331 7.84 0.30 -10.23
C ALA A 331 8.19 1.70 -10.80
N TYR A 332 7.19 2.53 -11.11
CA TYR A 332 7.38 3.92 -11.56
C TYR A 332 7.18 4.92 -10.43
N CYS A 333 6.06 4.83 -9.72
CA CYS A 333 5.73 5.74 -8.62
C CYS A 333 5.96 5.13 -7.24
N TRP A 334 6.09 3.80 -7.15
CA TRP A 334 6.12 3.01 -5.91
C TRP A 334 4.82 3.07 -5.11
N GLU A 335 3.70 3.14 -5.82
CA GLU A 335 2.37 2.90 -5.27
C GLU A 335 2.09 1.39 -5.21
N THR A 336 1.61 0.92 -4.07
CA THR A 336 1.25 -0.46 -3.80
C THR A 336 -0.26 -0.59 -3.89
N LEU A 337 -0.73 -1.47 -4.77
CA LEU A 337 -2.13 -1.74 -4.99
C LEU A 337 -2.48 -3.11 -4.42
N ARG A 338 -3.76 -3.37 -4.13
CA ARG A 338 -4.17 -4.63 -3.51
C ARG A 338 -4.10 -5.79 -4.49
N PHE A 339 -4.38 -5.52 -5.76
CA PHE A 339 -4.49 -6.54 -6.81
C PHE A 339 -3.72 -6.15 -8.07
N ASP A 340 -3.28 -7.16 -8.82
CA ASP A 340 -2.56 -7.00 -10.09
C ASP A 340 -3.40 -6.30 -11.16
N PHE A 341 -4.70 -6.59 -11.28
CA PHE A 341 -5.60 -5.85 -12.19
C PHE A 341 -5.70 -4.36 -11.86
N GLN A 342 -5.62 -3.98 -10.57
CA GLN A 342 -5.55 -2.57 -10.18
C GLN A 342 -4.22 -1.96 -10.63
N LEU A 343 -3.11 -2.69 -10.45
CA LEU A 343 -1.80 -2.25 -10.93
C LEU A 343 -1.79 -2.05 -12.45
N GLN A 344 -2.35 -2.95 -13.24
CA GLN A 344 -2.38 -2.78 -14.70
C GLN A 344 -3.19 -1.55 -15.12
N ALA A 345 -4.34 -1.31 -14.48
CA ALA A 345 -5.14 -0.12 -14.69
C ALA A 345 -4.38 1.16 -14.30
N HIS A 346 -3.73 1.15 -13.14
CA HIS A 346 -2.86 2.23 -12.67
C HIS A 346 -1.76 2.57 -13.69
N LEU A 347 -1.01 1.56 -14.16
CA LEU A 347 0.05 1.78 -15.14
C LEU A 347 -0.45 2.45 -16.42
N LEU A 348 -1.63 2.05 -16.92
CA LEU A 348 -2.23 2.64 -18.11
C LEU A 348 -2.73 4.05 -17.83
N ALA A 349 -3.54 4.25 -16.78
CA ALA A 349 -4.14 5.53 -16.45
C ALA A 349 -3.09 6.57 -16.03
N ALA A 350 -2.07 6.17 -15.28
CA ALA A 350 -1.10 7.06 -14.66
C ALA A 350 0.20 7.27 -15.42
N HIS A 351 0.67 6.26 -16.16
CA HIS A 351 2.03 6.27 -16.71
C HIS A 351 2.12 6.16 -18.23
N THR A 352 0.97 6.20 -18.93
CA THR A 352 0.91 6.31 -20.40
C THR A 352 0.38 7.67 -20.89
N THR A 353 0.42 8.67 -20.01
CA THR A 353 0.02 10.06 -20.23
C THR A 353 1.21 11.00 -20.00
N SER A 354 1.14 12.19 -20.57
CA SER A 354 2.09 13.29 -20.32
C SER A 354 1.51 14.37 -19.41
N ASN A 355 0.32 14.15 -18.85
CA ASN A 355 -0.33 15.08 -17.92
C ASN A 355 -0.93 14.28 -16.77
N PRO A 356 -0.65 14.63 -15.49
CA PRO A 356 -1.12 13.86 -14.34
C PRO A 356 -2.66 13.85 -14.20
N LEU A 357 -3.35 14.88 -14.71
CA LEU A 357 -4.80 15.06 -14.67
C LEU A 357 -5.50 14.59 -15.96
N ARG A 358 -4.82 13.83 -16.82
CA ARG A 358 -5.42 13.21 -17.99
C ARG A 358 -5.22 11.70 -17.96
N CYS A 359 -6.29 10.93 -18.09
CA CYS A 359 -6.22 9.48 -18.06
C CYS A 359 -5.41 8.95 -19.26
N GLY A 360 -4.33 8.22 -19.00
CA GLY A 360 -3.53 7.58 -20.04
C GLY A 360 -4.26 6.45 -20.78
N TRP A 361 -5.28 5.86 -20.17
CA TRP A 361 -6.10 4.82 -20.79
C TRP A 361 -7.16 5.39 -21.72
N CYS A 362 -8.21 6.02 -21.19
CA CYS A 362 -9.36 6.50 -21.99
C CYS A 362 -9.21 7.93 -22.53
N LYS A 363 -8.13 8.64 -22.16
CA LYS A 363 -7.81 10.01 -22.59
C LYS A 363 -8.75 11.11 -22.08
N VAL A 364 -9.71 10.78 -21.20
CA VAL A 364 -10.51 11.76 -20.45
C VAL A 364 -9.61 12.73 -19.70
N ASP A 365 -9.99 13.99 -19.72
CA ASP A 365 -9.25 15.12 -19.18
C ASP A 365 -10.01 15.71 -17.99
N PHE A 366 -9.32 15.88 -16.86
CA PHE A 366 -9.87 16.42 -15.60
C PHE A 366 -9.44 17.86 -15.35
N LEU A 367 -8.78 18.52 -16.30
CA LEU A 367 -8.31 19.91 -16.21
C LEU A 367 -9.44 20.95 -16.11
N SER A 368 -10.70 20.55 -16.37
CA SER A 368 -11.86 21.44 -16.24
C SER A 368 -12.29 21.69 -14.81
N CYS A 369 -11.74 20.97 -13.82
CA CYS A 369 -12.00 21.21 -12.41
C CYS A 369 -11.02 22.27 -11.87
N ASP A 370 -11.55 23.34 -11.26
CA ASP A 370 -10.76 24.48 -10.80
C ASP A 370 -9.76 24.13 -9.70
N ASP A 371 -10.13 23.20 -8.81
CA ASP A 371 -9.23 22.68 -7.78
C ASP A 371 -8.47 21.45 -8.32
N PRO A 372 -7.15 21.57 -8.59
CA PRO A 372 -6.37 20.47 -9.14
C PRO A 372 -6.25 19.27 -8.17
N VAL A 373 -6.34 19.50 -6.85
CA VAL A 373 -6.30 18.41 -5.86
C VAL A 373 -7.61 17.62 -5.92
N LEU A 374 -8.75 18.32 -5.97
CA LEU A 374 -10.05 17.68 -6.18
C LEU A 374 -10.11 16.95 -7.52
N ALA A 375 -9.63 17.58 -8.61
CA ALA A 375 -9.51 16.95 -9.93
C ALA A 375 -8.70 15.65 -9.87
N PHE A 376 -7.61 15.64 -9.10
CA PHE A 376 -6.78 14.46 -8.92
C PHE A 376 -7.49 13.36 -8.12
N MET A 377 -8.28 13.71 -7.10
CA MET A 377 -9.11 12.74 -6.37
C MET A 377 -10.16 12.08 -7.29
N ILE A 378 -10.81 12.87 -8.16
CA ILE A 378 -11.72 12.35 -9.18
C ILE A 378 -10.96 11.40 -10.13
N MET A 379 -9.77 11.80 -10.57
CA MET A 379 -8.93 10.98 -11.44
C MET A 379 -8.51 9.65 -10.80
N GLN A 380 -8.26 9.62 -9.49
CA GLN A 380 -7.98 8.37 -8.75
C GLN A 380 -9.21 7.46 -8.68
N HIS A 381 -10.41 8.01 -8.51
CA HIS A 381 -11.66 7.24 -8.59
C HIS A 381 -11.85 6.66 -9.99
N HIS A 382 -11.60 7.47 -11.01
CA HIS A 382 -11.65 7.06 -12.40
C HIS A 382 -10.66 5.92 -12.73
N GLU A 383 -9.45 5.99 -12.19
CA GLU A 383 -8.44 4.92 -12.29
C GLU A 383 -8.91 3.62 -11.63
N LEU A 384 -9.54 3.69 -10.45
CA LEU A 384 -10.13 2.53 -9.79
C LEU A 384 -11.35 1.98 -10.56
N ASN A 385 -12.13 2.84 -11.20
CA ASN A 385 -13.23 2.41 -12.06
C ASN A 385 -12.72 1.66 -13.29
N HIS A 386 -11.61 2.10 -13.87
CA HIS A 386 -10.90 1.38 -14.91
C HIS A 386 -10.40 0.00 -14.46
N ALA A 387 -9.92 -0.12 -13.22
CA ALA A 387 -9.53 -1.41 -12.65
C ALA A 387 -10.69 -2.42 -12.59
N ARG A 388 -11.96 -1.97 -12.52
CA ARG A 388 -13.14 -2.84 -12.55
C ARG A 388 -13.25 -3.62 -13.86
N THR A 389 -12.97 -2.98 -14.99
CA THR A 389 -13.01 -3.64 -16.30
C THR A 389 -12.00 -4.79 -16.36
N LEU A 390 -10.81 -4.61 -15.78
CA LEU A 390 -9.81 -5.67 -15.70
C LEU A 390 -10.18 -6.73 -14.64
N HIS A 391 -10.86 -6.31 -13.57
CA HIS A 391 -11.41 -7.20 -12.56
C HIS A 391 -12.48 -8.14 -13.14
N GLU A 392 -13.33 -7.66 -14.04
CA GLU A 392 -14.31 -8.49 -14.78
C GLU A 392 -13.61 -9.60 -15.57
N VAL A 393 -12.53 -9.26 -16.29
CA VAL A 393 -11.73 -10.25 -17.02
C VAL A 393 -11.09 -11.25 -16.04
N ALA A 394 -10.57 -10.78 -14.91
CA ALA A 394 -9.97 -11.62 -13.88
C ALA A 394 -10.99 -12.63 -13.31
N LEU A 395 -12.23 -12.22 -13.07
CA LEU A 395 -13.30 -13.11 -12.61
C LEU A 395 -13.73 -14.11 -13.68
N GLN A 396 -13.89 -13.66 -14.93
CA GLN A 396 -14.25 -14.54 -16.05
C GLN A 396 -13.21 -15.64 -16.32
N LYS A 397 -11.93 -15.35 -16.01
CA LYS A 397 -10.81 -16.27 -16.19
C LYS A 397 -10.42 -17.00 -14.90
N GLU A 398 -11.19 -16.82 -13.83
CA GLU A 398 -10.97 -17.46 -12.52
C GLU A 398 -9.59 -17.13 -11.89
N TYR A 399 -9.03 -15.96 -12.20
CA TYR A 399 -7.79 -15.47 -11.57
C TYR A 399 -8.03 -14.86 -10.18
N THR A 400 -9.26 -14.46 -9.89
CA THR A 400 -9.71 -13.97 -8.58
C THR A 400 -11.14 -14.39 -8.31
N TYR A 401 -11.50 -14.47 -7.04
CA TYR A 401 -12.88 -14.67 -6.57
C TYR A 401 -13.40 -13.44 -5.80
N GLU A 402 -12.60 -12.38 -5.66
CA GLU A 402 -13.04 -11.13 -5.03
C GLU A 402 -14.20 -10.55 -5.84
N GLN A 403 -15.29 -10.20 -5.16
CA GLN A 403 -16.42 -9.59 -5.84
C GLN A 403 -16.09 -8.17 -6.33
N ILE A 404 -16.60 -7.82 -7.50
CA ILE A 404 -16.50 -6.44 -7.99
C ILE A 404 -17.36 -5.56 -7.09
N LYS A 405 -16.72 -4.57 -6.46
CA LYS A 405 -17.41 -3.55 -5.65
C LYS A 405 -18.29 -2.66 -6.52
N ASP A 406 -18.99 -1.68 -5.97
CA ASP A 406 -19.73 -0.70 -6.78
C ASP A 406 -18.82 0.36 -7.41
N PRO A 407 -19.20 0.96 -8.55
CA PRO A 407 -18.44 2.04 -9.17
C PRO A 407 -18.28 3.22 -8.21
N LEU A 408 -17.10 3.82 -8.22
CA LEU A 408 -16.84 5.02 -7.43
C LEU A 408 -17.42 6.26 -8.13
N PRO A 409 -17.93 7.24 -7.36
CA PRO A 409 -18.42 8.48 -7.92
C PRO A 409 -17.26 9.31 -8.49
N GLU A 410 -17.46 9.87 -9.69
CA GLU A 410 -16.52 10.78 -10.37
C GLU A 410 -17.10 12.20 -10.39
N VAL A 411 -17.42 12.72 -9.20
CA VAL A 411 -18.09 14.02 -9.02
C VAL A 411 -17.18 15.02 -8.31
N PRO A 412 -17.32 16.33 -8.56
CA PRO A 412 -16.53 17.37 -7.89
C PRO A 412 -17.10 17.70 -6.50
N ASP A 413 -17.19 16.68 -5.63
CA ASP A 413 -17.61 16.81 -4.23
C ASP A 413 -16.63 16.05 -3.32
N LYS A 414 -15.83 16.77 -2.54
CA LYS A 414 -14.70 16.20 -1.79
C LYS A 414 -15.18 15.16 -0.77
N GLU A 415 -16.25 15.46 -0.05
CA GLU A 415 -16.83 14.62 0.99
C GLU A 415 -17.36 13.31 0.42
N THR A 416 -18.07 13.35 -0.71
CA THR A 416 -18.53 12.16 -1.44
C THR A 416 -17.35 11.30 -1.91
N LEU A 417 -16.28 11.92 -2.43
CA LEU A 417 -15.09 11.20 -2.85
C LEU A 417 -14.40 10.51 -1.66
N ILE A 418 -14.23 11.21 -0.55
CA ILE A 418 -13.65 10.67 0.68
C ILE A 418 -14.49 9.51 1.21
N ALA A 419 -15.81 9.68 1.35
CA ALA A 419 -16.71 8.66 1.88
C ALA A 419 -16.67 7.37 1.04
N ALA A 420 -16.66 7.50 -0.29
CA ALA A 420 -16.59 6.35 -1.17
C ALA A 420 -15.23 5.62 -1.07
N ARG A 421 -14.11 6.36 -0.97
CA ARG A 421 -12.77 5.76 -0.79
C ARG A 421 -12.64 5.03 0.56
N MET A 422 -13.21 5.58 1.63
CA MET A 422 -13.22 4.96 2.95
C MET A 422 -14.04 3.67 2.97
N SER A 423 -15.16 3.66 2.26
CA SER A 423 -16.01 2.47 2.10
C SER A 423 -15.25 1.32 1.40
N LEU A 424 -14.35 1.63 0.45
CA LEU A 424 -13.49 0.64 -0.18
C LEU A 424 -12.42 0.06 0.76
N ALA A 425 -11.89 0.88 1.66
CA ALA A 425 -10.88 0.49 2.64
C ALA A 425 -11.46 -0.31 3.83
N GLY A 426 -12.80 -0.39 3.94
CA GLY A 426 -13.47 -1.07 5.05
C GLY A 426 -13.42 -0.27 6.37
N ILE A 427 -13.15 1.04 6.31
CA ILE A 427 -13.08 1.93 7.48
C ILE A 427 -14.39 2.72 7.57
N PRO A 428 -15.16 2.61 8.67
CA PRO A 428 -16.42 3.35 8.83
C PRO A 428 -16.19 4.87 8.82
N ALA A 429 -17.06 5.60 8.14
CA ALA A 429 -17.00 7.08 8.04
C ALA A 429 -17.27 7.82 9.38
N ASP A 430 -17.76 7.13 10.40
CA ASP A 430 -18.23 7.72 11.66
C ASP A 430 -17.16 7.91 12.76
N ALA A 431 -15.86 7.83 12.43
CA ALA A 431 -14.78 8.09 13.40
C ALA A 431 -14.51 9.60 13.65
N GLY A 432 -15.44 10.49 13.27
CA GLY A 432 -15.15 11.91 13.08
C GLY A 432 -16.25 12.88 13.50
N ASP A 433 -17.05 12.61 14.53
CA ASP A 433 -17.95 13.65 15.06
C ASP A 433 -17.87 13.82 16.59
N GLY A 434 -16.80 14.47 17.02
CA GLY A 434 -16.68 15.09 18.33
C GLY A 434 -17.47 16.39 18.42
N ARG A 435 -18.81 16.34 18.30
CA ARG A 435 -19.69 17.46 18.65
C ARG A 435 -20.75 17.02 19.63
N GLY A 436 -20.51 17.35 20.89
CA GLY A 436 -21.45 17.09 21.98
C GLY A 436 -22.82 17.70 21.72
N LYS A 437 -23.86 16.87 21.75
CA LYS A 437 -25.21 17.28 22.12
C LYS A 437 -25.72 16.39 23.26
N LYS A 438 -25.86 17.02 24.43
CA LYS A 438 -26.54 16.47 25.60
C LYS A 438 -28.02 16.22 25.29
N GLY A 439 -28.43 14.96 25.42
CA GLY A 439 -29.65 14.47 26.09
C GLY A 439 -31.03 14.91 25.56
N LYS A 440 -31.88 13.94 25.20
CA LYS A 440 -32.75 13.23 26.16
C LYS A 440 -33.51 12.08 25.51
N SER A 441 -33.62 11.04 26.32
CA SER A 441 -34.36 9.78 26.20
C SER A 441 -35.82 9.86 25.76
N GLY A 442 -36.31 8.80 25.10
CA GLY A 442 -37.69 8.35 25.23
C GLY A 442 -38.28 7.58 24.05
N SER A 443 -38.02 6.27 23.95
CA SER A 443 -38.97 5.30 23.38
C SER A 443 -39.92 4.87 24.52
N PRO A 444 -41.21 4.54 24.27
CA PRO A 444 -41.53 3.24 23.68
C PRO A 444 -42.79 3.15 22.79
N ASN A 445 -42.74 2.19 21.88
CA ASN A 445 -43.81 1.33 21.34
C ASN A 445 -45.29 1.68 21.61
N LYS A 446 -46.10 1.67 20.54
CA LYS A 446 -47.28 0.81 20.39
C LYS A 446 -47.99 1.05 19.04
N SER A 447 -48.07 0.01 18.21
CA SER A 447 -49.22 -0.18 17.29
C SER A 447 -50.46 -0.49 18.14
N PRO A 448 -51.68 -0.10 17.73
CA PRO A 448 -52.47 -1.02 16.91
C PRO A 448 -53.49 -0.39 15.93
N LYS A 449 -53.79 -1.18 14.89
CA LYS A 449 -55.09 -1.46 14.25
C LYS A 449 -56.14 -0.34 14.04
N SER A 450 -56.48 -0.22 12.75
CA SER A 450 -57.82 -0.18 12.13
C SER A 450 -58.86 0.81 12.66
N ASN A 451 -59.36 1.68 11.77
CA ASN A 451 -60.78 1.72 11.41
C ASN A 451 -61.01 2.62 10.18
N SER A 452 -61.47 2.02 9.09
CA SER A 452 -62.28 2.70 8.07
C SER A 452 -63.69 2.91 8.63
N PRO A 453 -64.41 3.98 8.23
CA PRO A 453 -65.48 3.71 7.27
C PRO A 453 -65.76 4.82 6.22
N LYS A 454 -66.12 4.33 5.02
CA LYS A 454 -67.18 4.75 4.10
C LYS A 454 -67.43 6.24 3.75
N SER A 455 -67.34 6.44 2.43
CA SER A 455 -68.31 7.10 1.53
C SER A 455 -68.24 8.64 1.48
N SER A 456 -68.30 9.31 0.33
CA SER A 456 -69.20 9.12 -0.81
C SER A 456 -68.67 9.85 -2.06
N SER A 457 -69.32 9.55 -3.18
CA SER A 457 -69.07 9.91 -4.56
C SER A 457 -69.46 11.35 -4.96
N LYS A 458 -68.73 11.93 -5.93
CA LYS A 458 -69.20 12.67 -7.14
C LYS A 458 -67.99 13.39 -7.78
N LYS A 459 -67.43 12.92 -8.90
CA LYS A 459 -67.82 13.12 -10.32
C LYS A 459 -67.68 14.56 -10.86
N SER A 460 -66.81 14.67 -11.86
CA SER A 460 -66.86 15.47 -13.10
C SER A 460 -66.34 16.92 -13.12
N LYS A 461 -65.27 17.11 -13.91
CA LYS A 461 -65.13 17.90 -15.17
C LYS A 461 -63.61 18.08 -15.38
N LYS A 462 -62.99 17.83 -16.52
CA LYS A 462 -63.42 17.56 -17.90
C LYS A 462 -62.28 16.80 -18.57
#